data_AF-A0A974WK90-F1
#
_entry.id   AF-A0A974WK90-F1
#
_cell.length_a   1.000
_cell.length_b   1.000
_cell.length_c   1.000
_cell.angle_alpha   90.00
_cell.angle_beta   90.00
_cell.angle_gamma   90.00
#
_symmetry.space_group_name_H-M   'P 1'
#
loop_
_entity.id
_entity.type
_entity.pdbx_description
1 polymer ?
#
loop_
_entity_poly.entity_id
_entity_poly.type
_entity_poly.pdbx_seq_one_letter_code
_entity_poly.pdbx_strand_id
1 'polypeptide(L)'
;MTSRFEDKEFSNHVSYSKLFPETIKINVAHHPKNLLEVRKDQKNNVWRNIKDFWTNLFIKTKRLFSGKKNDTTVDIDEYINNARVESVLGEDLRVAAEIEDIYLTFKNPANPKEKNLVLRGPSLKIYEGKVHAIIGESGSGKSVITSLLYGLTGNNSIIETGKVKLYGLEVQSYNLFNWEKSKLRGRVVSAVFQNPMSILDPTMKVGKQIMEGMLINKIVKTKKEAFEESIKYLELTKINNPREVMNLYPHELSGGMIQRIAIAAIVSLRPKILVMDEPTTALDPTVQALVLDIIRELQEKFKIAIVFITHDLGVVASIADFINIMYAGQIIESGTREEVLIHPQHPYTWGLISSMPDYNQKEKLEVIRGSVPSSLNYIQGDSFAVRNNYALGRDFTQEADMYQISSTHIVKSALLDKQAPFYEPPKLIQNLWKRYFNRLEQVHGKNFFEDLNSQNYIFWKNEVEKHNVELELSGVVDLADSESSNEIKQSFTEEEINEYKHEQDKNNESKEEK
;
A
#
# COMPACT_ATOMS: atom_id res chain seq x y z
N MET A 1 -21.71 7.12 -11.67
CA MET A 1 -20.55 8.06 -11.68
C MET A 1 -20.76 9.23 -12.65
N THR A 2 -21.44 9.04 -13.79
CA THR A 2 -21.53 10.09 -14.82
C THR A 2 -22.27 11.35 -14.37
N SER A 3 -23.23 11.23 -13.44
CA SER A 3 -24.00 12.36 -12.91
C SER A 3 -23.61 12.85 -11.51
N ARG A 4 -22.96 12.01 -10.67
CA ARG A 4 -22.48 12.42 -9.34
C ARG A 4 -21.21 13.27 -9.41
N PHE A 5 -20.47 13.16 -10.50
CA PHE A 5 -19.35 14.01 -10.84
C PHE A 5 -19.84 15.20 -11.66
N GLU A 6 -20.72 16.03 -11.07
CA GLU A 6 -21.02 17.35 -11.63
C GLU A 6 -19.72 18.15 -11.75
N ASP A 7 -19.59 18.94 -12.81
CA ASP A 7 -18.38 19.71 -13.17
C ASP A 7 -17.87 20.68 -12.08
N LYS A 8 -18.56 20.81 -10.95
CA LYS A 8 -18.23 21.70 -9.83
C LYS A 8 -17.18 21.14 -8.85
N GLU A 9 -17.08 19.82 -8.66
CA GLU A 9 -16.11 19.23 -7.70
C GLU A 9 -14.68 19.12 -8.26
N PHE A 10 -14.48 19.26 -9.57
CA PHE A 10 -13.19 19.04 -10.25
C PHE A 10 -12.39 20.34 -10.53
N SER A 11 -12.63 21.40 -9.75
CA SER A 11 -12.07 22.74 -10.02
C SER A 11 -10.60 22.93 -9.62
N ASN A 12 -9.97 21.95 -8.96
CA ASN A 12 -8.58 22.07 -8.57
C ASN A 12 -7.63 21.65 -9.70
N HIS A 13 -6.95 22.64 -10.30
CA HIS A 13 -5.89 22.43 -11.30
C HIS A 13 -4.76 21.50 -10.82
N VAL A 14 -4.60 21.37 -9.50
CA VAL A 14 -3.55 20.56 -8.86
C VAL A 14 -3.79 19.06 -9.01
N SER A 15 -5.03 18.60 -9.19
CA SER A 15 -5.33 17.16 -9.19
C SER A 15 -4.90 16.40 -10.45
N TYR A 16 -4.62 17.12 -11.55
CA TYR A 16 -4.25 16.54 -12.83
C TYR A 16 -2.73 16.60 -13.00
N SER A 17 -2.11 15.44 -13.20
CA SER A 17 -0.70 15.37 -13.57
C SER A 17 -0.56 15.45 -15.10
N LYS A 18 0.58 15.98 -15.57
CA LYS A 18 0.95 15.86 -16.97
C LYS A 18 1.32 14.41 -17.29
N LEU A 19 0.90 13.94 -18.46
CA LEU A 19 1.24 12.61 -18.94
C LEU A 19 2.66 12.61 -19.50
N PHE A 20 3.36 11.48 -19.33
CA PHE A 20 4.63 11.28 -19.99
C PHE A 20 4.45 11.02 -21.49
N PRO A 21 5.40 11.47 -22.34
CA PRO A 21 5.32 11.26 -23.79
C PRO A 21 5.37 9.77 -24.15
N GLU A 22 6.11 8.98 -23.38
CA GLU A 22 6.10 7.52 -23.42
C GLU A 22 6.00 6.97 -21.99
N THR A 23 5.31 5.84 -21.83
CA THR A 23 5.26 5.13 -20.55
C THR A 23 6.65 4.65 -20.16
N ILE A 24 7.02 4.84 -18.89
CA ILE A 24 8.29 4.41 -18.34
C ILE A 24 8.12 3.01 -17.76
N LYS A 25 8.90 2.04 -18.25
CA LYS A 25 8.89 0.67 -17.74
C LYS A 25 9.72 0.60 -16.45
N ILE A 26 9.09 0.16 -15.37
CA ILE A 26 9.69 -0.14 -14.08
C ILE A 26 9.82 -1.65 -13.96
N ASN A 27 11.07 -2.14 -13.79
CA ASN A 27 11.29 -3.55 -13.50
C ASN A 27 10.99 -3.76 -12.02
N VAL A 28 9.95 -4.53 -11.71
CA VAL A 28 9.67 -4.92 -10.33
C VAL A 28 10.60 -6.06 -9.95
N ALA A 29 11.07 -6.07 -8.70
CA ALA A 29 11.87 -7.17 -8.17
C ALA A 29 11.25 -8.53 -8.52
N HIS A 30 12.05 -9.46 -9.04
CA HIS A 30 11.56 -10.80 -9.33
C HIS A 30 11.05 -11.48 -8.07
N HIS A 31 9.98 -12.27 -8.21
CA HIS A 31 9.48 -13.14 -7.16
C HIS A 31 10.63 -13.95 -6.55
N PRO A 32 10.82 -13.95 -5.21
CA PRO A 32 11.90 -14.71 -4.58
C PRO A 32 11.79 -16.19 -4.94
N LYS A 33 12.86 -16.79 -5.49
CA LYS A 33 12.84 -18.17 -6.00
C LYS A 33 12.46 -19.22 -4.93
N ASN A 34 12.65 -18.90 -3.65
CA ASN A 34 12.46 -19.81 -2.51
C ASN A 34 11.49 -19.28 -1.43
N LEU A 35 10.28 -18.83 -1.82
CA LEU A 35 9.24 -18.49 -0.83
C LEU A 35 8.64 -19.75 -0.14
N LEU A 36 8.62 -20.88 -0.87
CA LEU A 36 7.88 -22.09 -0.50
C LEU A 36 8.77 -23.26 -0.06
N GLU A 37 10.09 -23.18 -0.28
CA GLU A 37 11.00 -24.17 0.31
C GLU A 37 11.09 -23.92 1.81
N VAL A 38 10.67 -24.91 2.59
CA VAL A 38 10.98 -24.98 4.01
C VAL A 38 12.50 -24.97 4.11
N ARG A 39 13.10 -23.80 4.44
CA ARG A 39 14.49 -23.78 4.94
C ARG A 39 14.57 -24.92 5.95
N LYS A 40 15.52 -25.84 5.78
CA LYS A 40 15.88 -26.84 6.79
C LYS A 40 16.46 -26.16 8.04
N ASP A 41 15.76 -25.17 8.60
CA ASP A 41 16.08 -24.48 9.84
C ASP A 41 15.63 -25.30 11.06
N GLN A 42 15.75 -26.63 10.98
CA GLN A 42 15.50 -27.52 12.12
C GLN A 42 16.69 -27.64 13.08
N LYS A 43 17.84 -27.04 12.78
CA LYS A 43 18.93 -26.96 13.77
C LYS A 43 19.18 -25.53 14.26
N ASN A 44 19.04 -24.51 13.41
CA ASN A 44 19.35 -23.15 13.83
C ASN A 44 18.26 -22.48 14.68
N ASN A 45 16.99 -22.90 14.62
CA ASN A 45 15.93 -22.34 15.50
C ASN A 45 15.93 -22.91 16.91
N VAL A 46 16.33 -24.17 17.11
CA VAL A 46 16.48 -24.71 18.47
C VAL A 46 17.71 -24.09 19.13
N TRP A 47 18.83 -23.99 18.41
CA TRP A 47 20.01 -23.30 18.91
C TRP A 47 19.80 -21.79 19.04
N ARG A 48 19.01 -21.11 18.18
CA ARG A 48 18.59 -19.71 18.40
C ARG A 48 17.65 -19.57 19.59
N ASN A 49 16.63 -20.41 19.73
CA ASN A 49 15.71 -20.31 20.87
C ASN A 49 16.40 -20.67 22.19
N ILE A 50 17.33 -21.62 22.19
CA ILE A 50 18.19 -21.94 23.34
C ILE A 50 19.18 -20.79 23.57
N LYS A 51 19.82 -20.25 22.54
CA LYS A 51 20.72 -19.10 22.67
C LYS A 51 19.97 -17.86 23.14
N ASP A 52 18.76 -17.60 22.68
CA ASP A 52 17.86 -16.51 23.06
C ASP A 52 17.28 -16.74 24.46
N PHE A 53 17.01 -17.99 24.85
CA PHE A 53 16.66 -18.33 26.23
C PHE A 53 17.83 -18.13 27.17
N TRP A 54 19.04 -18.58 26.82
CA TRP A 54 20.25 -18.42 27.62
C TRP A 54 20.77 -16.98 27.59
N THR A 55 20.67 -16.23 26.50
CA THR A 55 21.00 -14.80 26.48
C THR A 55 19.94 -14.01 27.23
N ASN A 56 18.65 -14.33 27.15
CA ASN A 56 17.66 -13.67 27.98
C ASN A 56 17.85 -14.00 29.46
N LEU A 57 18.20 -15.24 29.81
CA LEU A 57 18.53 -15.65 31.18
C LEU A 57 19.81 -14.96 31.67
N PHE A 58 20.86 -14.91 30.83
CA PHE A 58 22.11 -14.18 31.10
C PHE A 58 21.90 -12.67 31.17
N ILE A 59 21.05 -12.06 30.34
CA ILE A 59 20.74 -10.63 30.39
C ILE A 59 19.90 -10.33 31.63
N LYS A 60 19.02 -11.25 32.07
CA LYS A 60 18.27 -11.13 33.34
C LYS A 60 19.20 -11.22 34.54
N THR A 61 20.17 -12.14 34.54
CA THR A 61 21.17 -12.26 35.62
C THR A 61 22.23 -11.15 35.57
N LYS A 62 22.67 -10.71 34.39
CA LYS A 62 23.56 -9.54 34.22
C LYS A 62 22.84 -8.23 34.56
N ARG A 63 21.52 -8.11 34.39
CA ARG A 63 20.73 -6.95 34.88
C ARG A 63 20.52 -6.96 36.39
N LEU A 64 20.50 -8.13 37.03
CA LEU A 64 20.53 -8.25 38.50
C LEU A 64 21.91 -7.86 39.08
N PHE A 65 22.99 -7.96 38.31
CA PHE A 65 24.36 -7.67 38.75
C PHE A 65 25.06 -6.48 38.07
N SER A 66 24.44 -5.81 37.10
CA SER A 66 25.03 -4.67 36.40
C SER A 66 23.96 -3.59 36.17
N GLY A 67 23.95 -2.61 37.06
CA GLY A 67 23.21 -1.37 36.87
C GLY A 67 23.85 -0.51 35.79
N LYS A 68 23.33 -0.60 34.55
CA LYS A 68 23.46 0.45 33.54
C LYS A 68 22.21 0.44 32.63
N LYS A 69 21.40 1.50 32.76
CA LYS A 69 20.25 1.80 31.91
C LYS A 69 20.75 2.41 30.61
N ASN A 70 20.72 1.65 29.51
CA ASN A 70 20.75 2.25 28.17
C ASN A 70 19.30 2.30 27.65
N ASP A 71 18.65 3.44 27.87
CA ASP A 71 17.39 3.80 27.23
C ASP A 71 17.68 4.21 25.78
N THR A 72 17.67 3.24 24.86
CA THR A 72 17.51 3.55 23.43
C THR A 72 16.06 3.95 23.18
N THR A 73 15.71 5.19 23.48
CA THR A 73 14.50 5.84 22.95
C THR A 73 14.84 6.36 21.56
N VAL A 74 14.16 5.83 20.54
CA VAL A 74 14.27 6.36 19.17
C VAL A 74 13.72 7.79 19.20
N ASP A 75 14.51 8.77 18.76
CA ASP A 75 14.04 10.15 18.61
C ASP A 75 13.17 10.25 17.36
N ILE A 76 11.88 9.97 17.52
CA ILE A 76 10.89 9.98 16.44
C ILE A 76 10.82 11.36 15.77
N ASP A 77 10.97 12.44 16.54
CA ASP A 77 10.82 13.80 16.02
C ASP A 77 11.97 14.11 15.03
N GLU A 78 13.16 13.55 15.25
CA GLU A 78 14.27 13.59 14.29
C GLU A 78 13.93 12.89 12.96
N TYR A 79 13.39 11.66 13.00
CA TYR A 79 12.99 10.93 11.79
C TYR A 79 11.88 11.66 11.01
N ILE A 80 10.89 12.23 11.71
CA ILE A 80 9.82 13.00 11.06
C ILE A 80 10.39 14.24 10.36
N ASN A 81 11.32 14.95 11.00
CA ASN A 81 11.92 16.16 10.43
C ASN A 81 12.86 15.87 9.25
N ASN A 82 13.53 14.72 9.27
CA ASN A 82 14.46 14.27 8.22
C ASN A 82 13.78 13.39 7.15
N ALA A 83 12.46 13.19 7.23
CA ALA A 83 11.75 12.36 6.28
C ALA A 83 11.86 12.93 4.86
N ARG A 84 11.96 12.02 3.87
CA ARG A 84 12.04 12.37 2.45
C ARG A 84 10.84 13.23 2.05
N VAL A 85 11.12 14.29 1.30
CA VAL A 85 10.11 15.16 0.68
C VAL A 85 10.12 14.89 -0.82
N GLU A 86 8.94 14.70 -1.41
CA GLU A 86 8.75 14.51 -2.84
C GLU A 86 7.80 15.59 -3.35
N SER A 87 8.16 16.22 -4.47
CA SER A 87 7.27 17.16 -5.16
C SER A 87 6.24 16.35 -5.95
N VAL A 88 5.01 16.29 -5.43
CA VAL A 88 3.89 15.56 -6.02
C VAL A 88 2.80 16.58 -6.36
N LEU A 89 2.37 16.60 -7.62
CA LEU A 89 1.37 17.57 -8.12
C LEU A 89 1.75 19.05 -7.91
N GLY A 90 3.05 19.36 -7.81
CA GLY A 90 3.53 20.73 -7.53
C GLY A 90 3.46 21.13 -6.06
N GLU A 91 3.15 20.19 -5.16
CA GLU A 91 3.25 20.35 -3.72
C GLU A 91 4.41 19.51 -3.17
N ASP A 92 5.20 20.09 -2.27
CA ASP A 92 6.24 19.36 -1.54
C ASP A 92 5.60 18.57 -0.40
N LEU A 93 5.49 17.25 -0.58
CA LEU A 93 4.84 16.35 0.38
C LEU A 93 5.87 15.45 1.05
N ARG A 94 5.76 15.31 2.38
CA ARG A 94 6.59 14.37 3.14
C ARG A 94 6.07 12.95 2.98
N VAL A 95 6.98 11.99 2.80
CA VAL A 95 6.64 10.56 2.81
C VAL A 95 6.44 10.11 4.25
N ALA A 96 5.19 9.93 4.65
CA ALA A 96 4.80 9.51 5.99
C ALA A 96 5.01 8.00 6.19
N ALA A 97 4.66 7.19 5.19
CA ALA A 97 4.94 5.76 5.20
C ALA A 97 5.25 5.23 3.79
N GLU A 98 6.06 4.19 3.75
CA GLU A 98 6.52 3.55 2.52
C GLU A 98 6.54 2.03 2.69
N ILE A 99 5.99 1.32 1.71
CA ILE A 99 6.03 -0.13 1.57
C ILE A 99 6.75 -0.41 0.26
N GLU A 100 7.79 -1.24 0.30
CA GLU A 100 8.62 -1.57 -0.86
C GLU A 100 8.68 -3.09 -1.01
N ASP A 101 8.10 -3.60 -2.10
CA ASP A 101 8.20 -4.98 -2.59
C ASP A 101 8.04 -6.05 -1.50
N ILE A 102 7.02 -5.88 -0.64
CA ILE A 102 6.79 -6.79 0.47
C ILE A 102 6.25 -8.15 0.00
N TYR A 103 7.03 -9.21 0.21
CA TYR A 103 6.53 -10.58 0.12
C TYR A 103 6.26 -11.10 1.51
N LEU A 104 4.98 -11.37 1.81
CA LEU A 104 4.55 -11.82 3.12
C LEU A 104 3.81 -13.14 3.02
N THR A 105 4.26 -14.12 3.81
CA THR A 105 3.60 -15.40 4.00
C THR A 105 3.04 -15.55 5.40
N PHE A 106 1.94 -16.28 5.54
CA PHE A 106 1.45 -16.75 6.84
C PHE A 106 1.73 -18.24 6.98
N LYS A 107 2.29 -18.62 8.12
CA LYS A 107 2.33 -20.03 8.54
C LYS A 107 0.93 -20.48 8.93
N ASN A 108 0.52 -21.65 8.43
CA ASN A 108 -0.70 -22.30 8.88
C ASN A 108 -0.53 -22.72 10.36
N PRO A 109 -1.38 -22.23 11.30
CA PRO A 109 -1.27 -22.62 12.71
C PRO A 109 -1.49 -24.12 12.94
N ALA A 110 -2.32 -24.77 12.13
CA ALA A 110 -2.60 -26.21 12.22
C ALA A 110 -1.48 -27.07 11.61
N ASN A 111 -0.79 -26.55 10.59
CA ASN A 111 0.35 -27.21 9.96
C ASN A 111 1.49 -26.21 9.70
N PRO A 112 2.41 -26.00 10.66
CA PRO A 112 3.47 -24.99 10.55
C PRO A 112 4.45 -25.18 9.38
N LYS A 113 4.40 -26.33 8.69
CA LYS A 113 5.19 -26.59 7.47
C LYS A 113 4.56 -25.96 6.22
N GLU A 114 3.27 -25.64 6.27
CA GLU A 114 2.55 -25.00 5.20
C GLU A 114 2.60 -23.48 5.37
N LYS A 115 2.98 -22.78 4.29
CA LYS A 115 2.98 -21.32 4.19
C LYS A 115 2.00 -20.90 3.12
N ASN A 116 1.26 -19.83 3.39
CA ASN A 116 0.37 -19.20 2.42
C ASN A 116 0.86 -17.80 2.12
N LEU A 117 1.25 -17.56 0.87
CA LEU A 117 1.59 -16.25 0.36
C LEU A 117 0.34 -15.37 0.34
N VAL A 118 0.44 -14.15 0.87
CA VAL A 118 -0.68 -13.20 0.94
C VAL A 118 -0.33 -11.87 0.31
N LEU A 119 0.92 -11.40 0.43
CA LEU A 119 1.41 -10.22 -0.28
C LEU A 119 2.48 -10.63 -1.30
N ARG A 120 2.38 -10.10 -2.52
CA ARG A 120 3.18 -10.46 -3.70
C ARG A 120 3.94 -9.25 -4.24
N GLY A 121 4.67 -8.57 -3.37
CA GLY A 121 5.43 -7.37 -3.71
C GLY A 121 4.58 -6.11 -3.96
N PRO A 122 3.60 -5.76 -3.10
CA PRO A 122 2.97 -4.46 -3.21
C PRO A 122 3.98 -3.38 -2.78
N SER A 123 4.03 -2.31 -3.57
CA SER A 123 4.77 -1.09 -3.27
C SER A 123 3.81 0.08 -3.17
N LEU A 124 3.96 0.91 -2.12
CA LEU A 124 3.03 1.99 -1.81
C LEU A 124 3.75 3.11 -1.04
N LYS A 125 3.51 4.36 -1.45
CA LYS A 125 3.88 5.56 -0.70
C LYS A 125 2.63 6.26 -0.16
N ILE A 126 2.74 6.74 1.08
CA ILE A 126 1.69 7.47 1.79
C ILE A 126 2.25 8.83 2.19
N TYR A 127 1.59 9.90 1.77
CA TYR A 127 2.03 11.28 1.97
C TYR A 127 1.35 11.93 3.17
N GLU A 128 2.11 12.75 3.91
CA GLU A 128 1.58 13.56 5.03
C GLU A 128 0.49 14.51 4.52
N GLY A 129 -0.61 14.61 5.26
CA GLY A 129 -1.71 15.50 4.89
C GLY A 129 -2.45 15.11 3.62
N LYS A 130 -2.43 13.83 3.22
CA LYS A 130 -3.24 13.29 2.12
C LYS A 130 -4.00 12.04 2.55
N VAL A 131 -5.11 11.77 1.87
CA VAL A 131 -5.90 10.54 2.01
C VAL A 131 -5.52 9.57 0.89
N HIS A 132 -4.93 8.44 1.27
CA HIS A 132 -4.57 7.33 0.40
C HIS A 132 -5.59 6.21 0.58
N ALA A 133 -6.45 6.01 -0.41
CA ALA A 133 -7.39 4.90 -0.42
C ALA A 133 -6.72 3.62 -0.93
N ILE A 134 -7.06 2.48 -0.32
CA ILE A 134 -6.72 1.14 -0.80
C ILE A 134 -8.01 0.38 -1.07
N ILE A 135 -8.20 -0.03 -2.32
CA ILE A 135 -9.42 -0.69 -2.81
C ILE A 135 -9.08 -2.05 -3.37
N GLY A 136 -10.00 -2.99 -3.23
CA GLY A 136 -9.90 -4.31 -3.85
C GLY A 136 -10.98 -5.24 -3.32
N GLU A 137 -11.19 -6.37 -3.99
CA GLU A 137 -12.10 -7.42 -3.54
C GLU A 137 -11.69 -7.99 -2.16
N SER A 138 -12.61 -8.66 -1.48
CA SER A 138 -12.31 -9.36 -0.23
C SER A 138 -11.18 -10.37 -0.45
N GLY A 139 -10.24 -10.47 0.51
CA GLY A 139 -9.06 -11.34 0.38
C GLY A 139 -7.94 -10.81 -0.51
N SER A 140 -8.02 -9.60 -1.06
CA SER A 140 -6.95 -9.04 -1.89
C SER A 140 -5.67 -8.65 -1.13
N GLY A 141 -5.70 -8.60 0.21
CA GLY A 141 -4.55 -8.30 1.07
C GLY A 141 -4.57 -6.94 1.79
N LYS A 142 -5.65 -6.15 1.64
CA LYS A 142 -5.77 -4.77 2.18
C LYS A 142 -5.49 -4.67 3.68
N SER A 143 -6.18 -5.48 4.50
CA SER A 143 -6.00 -5.47 5.95
C SER A 143 -4.62 -5.95 6.40
N VAL A 144 -3.92 -6.75 5.56
CA VAL A 144 -2.54 -7.19 5.85
C VAL A 144 -1.56 -6.04 5.62
N ILE A 145 -1.72 -5.26 4.54
CA ILE A 145 -0.94 -4.04 4.30
C ILE A 145 -1.07 -3.06 5.47
N THR A 146 -2.28 -2.84 5.97
CA THR A 146 -2.47 -1.92 7.10
C THR A 146 -1.97 -2.47 8.42
N SER A 147 -2.06 -3.79 8.60
CA SER A 147 -1.44 -4.47 9.75
C SER A 147 0.08 -4.34 9.74
N LEU A 148 0.73 -4.26 8.57
CA LEU A 148 2.17 -3.97 8.45
C LEU A 148 2.50 -2.56 8.92
N LEU A 149 1.71 -1.57 8.51
CA LEU A 149 1.90 -0.17 8.93
C LEU A 149 1.76 0.00 10.44
N TYR A 150 0.86 -0.75 11.07
CA TYR A 150 0.58 -0.67 12.51
C TYR A 150 1.35 -1.70 13.37
N GLY A 151 2.09 -2.63 12.74
CA GLY A 151 2.88 -3.65 13.45
C GLY A 151 2.06 -4.77 14.10
N LEU A 152 0.88 -5.08 13.57
CA LEU A 152 -0.05 -6.09 14.11
C LEU A 152 -0.30 -7.29 13.16
N THR A 153 0.67 -7.64 12.32
CA THR A 153 0.55 -8.78 11.40
C THR A 153 0.49 -10.16 12.07
N GLY A 154 0.75 -10.25 13.37
CA GLY A 154 0.69 -11.50 14.14
C GLY A 154 1.95 -12.36 14.03
N ASN A 155 2.15 -13.26 15.01
CA ASN A 155 3.37 -14.06 15.16
C ASN A 155 3.56 -15.12 14.07
N ASN A 156 2.51 -15.45 13.33
CA ASN A 156 2.54 -16.41 12.22
C ASN A 156 2.85 -15.76 10.87
N SER A 157 2.93 -14.43 10.80
CA SER A 157 3.38 -13.70 9.61
C SER A 157 4.90 -13.76 9.46
N ILE A 158 5.36 -13.87 8.22
CA ILE A 158 6.77 -13.86 7.85
C ILE A 158 6.92 -12.92 6.68
N ILE A 159 7.64 -11.83 6.89
CA ILE A 159 8.13 -10.98 5.81
C ILE A 159 9.37 -11.65 5.25
N GLU A 160 9.25 -12.17 4.02
CA GLU A 160 10.31 -12.90 3.34
C GLU A 160 11.29 -11.91 2.71
N THR A 161 10.77 -10.83 2.10
CA THR A 161 11.54 -9.72 1.50
C THR A 161 10.75 -8.41 1.57
N GLY A 162 11.42 -7.30 1.26
CA GLY A 162 10.85 -5.97 1.20
C GLY A 162 11.03 -5.15 2.48
N LYS A 163 10.55 -3.90 2.44
CA LYS A 163 10.72 -2.93 3.53
C LYS A 163 9.42 -2.24 3.88
N VAL A 164 9.28 -1.88 5.15
CA VAL A 164 8.20 -1.02 5.66
C VAL A 164 8.86 0.10 6.43
N LYS A 165 8.64 1.34 5.99
CA LYS A 165 9.22 2.53 6.62
C LYS A 165 8.14 3.46 7.12
N LEU A 166 8.32 4.02 8.31
CA LEU A 166 7.50 5.11 8.85
C LEU A 166 8.40 6.35 9.00
N TYR A 167 8.17 7.40 8.23
CA TYR A 167 9.05 8.58 8.17
C TYR A 167 10.54 8.20 7.97
N GLY A 168 10.79 7.25 7.07
CA GLY A 168 12.13 6.71 6.80
C GLY A 168 12.66 5.68 7.82
N LEU A 169 12.02 5.51 8.98
CA LEU A 169 12.39 4.49 9.96
C LEU A 169 11.90 3.11 9.51
N GLU A 170 12.83 2.21 9.21
CA GLU A 170 12.55 0.80 8.89
C GLU A 170 11.98 0.05 10.11
N VAL A 171 10.77 -0.52 9.97
CA VAL A 171 10.02 -1.20 11.05
C VAL A 171 9.68 -2.66 10.74
N GLN A 172 10.04 -3.18 9.55
CA GLN A 172 9.69 -4.53 9.11
C GLN A 172 10.21 -5.65 10.03
N SER A 173 11.33 -5.42 10.71
CA SER A 173 11.94 -6.40 11.63
C SER A 173 11.52 -6.21 13.09
N TYR A 174 10.59 -5.29 13.39
CA TYR A 174 10.20 -5.01 14.77
C TYR A 174 9.33 -6.14 15.31
N ASN A 175 9.76 -6.73 16.43
CA ASN A 175 8.88 -7.61 17.21
C ASN A 175 7.97 -6.77 18.13
N LEU A 176 7.09 -7.45 18.88
CA LEU A 176 6.14 -6.80 19.81
C LEU A 176 6.84 -5.85 20.80
N PHE A 177 7.99 -6.27 21.34
CA PHE A 177 8.77 -5.47 22.29
C PHE A 177 9.36 -4.21 21.63
N ASN A 178 9.88 -4.31 20.40
CA ASN A 178 10.36 -3.15 19.65
C ASN A 178 9.22 -2.14 19.42
N TRP A 179 8.05 -2.62 18.99
CA TRP A 179 6.88 -1.78 18.77
C TRP A 179 6.41 -1.06 20.05
N GLU A 180 6.35 -1.76 21.19
CA GLU A 180 5.98 -1.14 22.48
C GLU A 180 7.01 -0.10 22.95
N LYS A 181 8.30 -0.41 22.86
CA LYS A 181 9.36 0.50 23.33
C LYS A 181 9.51 1.73 22.44
N SER A 182 9.30 1.58 21.13
CA SER A 182 9.42 2.66 20.15
C SER A 182 8.41 3.78 20.38
N LYS A 183 7.24 3.49 20.97
CA LYS A 183 6.10 4.43 21.10
C LYS A 183 5.58 4.97 19.76
N LEU A 184 5.81 4.24 18.68
CA LEU A 184 5.26 4.56 17.36
C LEU A 184 3.73 4.41 17.35
N ARG A 185 3.20 3.37 18.00
CA ARG A 185 1.75 3.17 18.16
C ARG A 185 1.13 4.27 19.03
N GLY A 186 -0.01 4.79 18.60
CA GLY A 186 -0.69 5.92 19.24
C GLY A 186 -0.22 7.27 18.68
N ARG A 187 1.06 7.62 18.87
CA ARG A 187 1.61 8.94 18.50
C ARG A 187 1.96 9.10 17.02
N VAL A 188 2.55 8.08 16.40
CA VAL A 188 2.96 8.15 14.99
C VAL A 188 1.92 7.48 14.13
N VAL A 189 1.61 6.22 14.42
CA VAL A 189 0.60 5.45 13.70
C VAL A 189 -0.52 5.04 14.66
N SER A 190 -1.76 5.26 14.23
CA SER A 190 -2.97 4.82 14.92
C SER A 190 -3.95 4.20 13.93
N ALA A 191 -4.88 3.39 14.42
CA ALA A 191 -5.83 2.68 13.58
C ALA A 191 -7.25 2.75 14.15
N VAL A 192 -8.22 3.02 13.28
CA VAL A 192 -9.65 2.76 13.48
C VAL A 192 -9.96 1.44 12.77
N PHE A 193 -10.15 0.37 13.53
CA PHE A 193 -10.44 -0.96 12.97
C PHE A 193 -11.93 -1.13 12.64
N GLN A 194 -12.21 -2.15 11.83
CA GLN A 194 -13.57 -2.57 11.49
C GLN A 194 -14.39 -2.83 12.76
N ASN A 195 -15.66 -2.38 12.76
CA ASN A 195 -16.60 -2.43 13.88
C ASN A 195 -16.24 -1.54 15.09
N PRO A 196 -16.77 -0.31 15.16
CA PRO A 196 -16.55 0.63 16.26
C PRO A 196 -16.89 0.09 17.66
N MET A 197 -17.84 -0.86 17.76
CA MET A 197 -18.20 -1.50 19.03
C MET A 197 -17.06 -2.34 19.62
N SER A 198 -16.11 -2.78 18.80
CA SER A 198 -14.94 -3.52 19.27
C SER A 198 -13.84 -2.62 19.82
N ILE A 199 -13.88 -1.32 19.50
CA ILE A 199 -12.87 -0.34 19.92
C ILE A 199 -13.13 0.13 21.36
N LEU A 200 -14.40 0.33 21.71
CA LEU A 200 -14.78 0.77 23.06
C LEU A 200 -15.17 -0.42 23.93
N ASP A 201 -14.60 -0.51 25.13
CA ASP A 201 -15.02 -1.47 26.15
C ASP A 201 -16.46 -1.14 26.60
N PRO A 202 -17.44 -2.04 26.39
CA PRO A 202 -18.84 -1.78 26.68
C PRO A 202 -19.14 -1.65 28.18
N THR A 203 -18.22 -2.10 29.04
CA THR A 203 -18.32 -2.06 30.51
C THR A 203 -17.70 -0.81 31.12
N MET A 204 -17.02 0.02 30.33
CA MET A 204 -16.38 1.25 30.77
C MET A 204 -17.06 2.48 30.17
N LYS A 205 -17.17 3.54 30.97
CA LYS A 205 -17.64 4.85 30.48
C LYS A 205 -16.74 5.38 29.38
N VAL A 206 -17.35 5.98 28.36
CA VAL A 206 -16.67 6.53 27.18
C VAL A 206 -15.55 7.49 27.57
N GLY A 207 -15.82 8.42 28.49
CA GLY A 207 -14.83 9.43 28.87
C GLY A 207 -13.57 8.85 29.48
N LYS A 208 -13.67 7.75 30.25
CA LYS A 208 -12.51 7.09 30.85
C LYS A 208 -11.58 6.53 29.77
N GLN A 209 -12.15 5.94 28.73
CA GLN A 209 -11.41 5.31 27.63
C GLN A 209 -10.68 6.34 26.77
N ILE A 210 -11.34 7.46 26.43
CA ILE A 210 -10.71 8.56 25.68
C ILE A 210 -9.54 9.16 26.48
N MET A 211 -9.75 9.44 27.77
CA MET A 211 -8.73 10.04 28.63
C MET A 211 -7.53 9.12 28.85
N GLU A 212 -7.77 7.81 28.98
CA GLU A 212 -6.73 6.80 29.20
C GLU A 212 -5.67 6.81 28.09
N GLY A 213 -6.11 6.82 26.82
CA GLY A 213 -5.20 6.88 25.67
C GLY A 213 -4.26 8.10 25.71
N MET A 214 -4.80 9.28 26.00
CA MET A 214 -4.02 10.52 26.10
C MET A 214 -3.02 10.50 27.27
N LEU A 215 -3.42 9.94 28.41
CA LEU A 215 -2.57 9.85 29.61
C LEU A 215 -1.44 8.84 29.43
N ILE A 216 -1.71 7.66 28.88
CA ILE A 216 -0.71 6.60 28.64
C ILE A 216 0.34 7.09 27.64
N ASN A 217 -0.10 7.77 26.57
CA ASN A 217 0.79 8.30 25.54
C ASN A 217 1.44 9.64 25.93
N LYS A 218 1.19 10.14 27.15
CA LYS A 218 1.72 11.41 27.68
C LYS A 218 1.44 12.61 26.78
N ILE A 219 0.29 12.61 26.11
CA ILE A 219 -0.21 13.75 25.32
C ILE A 219 -0.61 14.89 26.25
N VAL A 220 -1.15 14.54 27.42
CA VAL A 220 -1.57 15.44 28.50
C VAL A 220 -0.96 14.97 29.82
N LYS A 221 -0.78 15.89 30.77
CA LYS A 221 -0.11 15.59 32.06
C LYS A 221 -1.08 15.23 33.17
N THR A 222 -2.31 15.73 33.11
CA THR A 222 -3.28 15.60 34.21
C THR A 222 -4.62 15.05 33.73
N LYS A 223 -5.37 14.42 34.64
CA LYS A 223 -6.74 13.96 34.36
C LYS A 223 -7.68 15.12 34.01
N LYS A 224 -7.49 16.29 34.61
CA LYS A 224 -8.30 17.48 34.33
C LYS A 224 -8.09 17.94 32.89
N GLU A 225 -6.83 18.05 32.47
CA GLU A 225 -6.46 18.39 31.10
C GLU A 225 -6.97 17.33 30.10
N ALA A 226 -6.84 16.04 30.43
CA ALA A 226 -7.38 14.95 29.62
C ALA A 226 -8.90 15.09 29.41
N PHE A 227 -9.65 15.40 30.47
CA PHE A 227 -11.10 15.58 30.38
C PHE A 227 -11.49 16.77 29.50
N GLU A 228 -10.79 17.91 29.64
CA GLU A 228 -11.02 19.11 28.83
C GLU A 228 -10.66 18.87 27.36
N GLU A 229 -9.56 18.19 27.05
CA GLU A 229 -9.20 17.82 25.68
C GLU A 229 -10.19 16.80 25.10
N SER A 230 -10.64 15.81 25.87
CA SER A 230 -11.67 14.84 25.41
C SER A 230 -12.93 15.56 24.92
N ILE A 231 -13.39 16.58 25.65
CA ILE A 231 -14.55 17.38 25.25
C ILE A 231 -14.31 18.05 23.90
N LYS A 232 -13.15 18.68 23.69
CA LYS A 232 -12.81 19.33 22.42
C LYS A 232 -12.81 18.34 21.25
N TYR A 233 -12.24 17.15 21.41
CA TYR A 233 -12.23 16.15 20.33
C TYR A 233 -13.64 15.59 20.05
N LEU A 234 -14.48 15.42 21.07
CA LEU A 234 -15.89 15.06 20.87
C LEU A 234 -16.66 16.15 20.11
N GLU A 235 -16.40 17.42 20.40
CA GLU A 235 -16.99 18.55 19.65
C GLU A 235 -16.52 18.56 18.18
N LEU A 236 -15.23 18.28 17.93
CA LEU A 236 -14.69 18.17 16.58
C LEU A 236 -15.35 17.05 15.77
N THR A 237 -15.75 15.95 16.41
CA THR A 237 -16.50 14.87 15.76
C THR A 237 -18.03 15.06 15.82
N LYS A 238 -18.47 16.30 16.02
CA LYS A 238 -19.88 16.72 16.01
C LYS A 238 -20.76 15.96 17.02
N ILE A 239 -20.19 15.56 18.16
CA ILE A 239 -20.95 14.97 19.26
C ILE A 239 -21.65 16.09 20.04
N ASN A 240 -22.97 16.00 20.13
CA ASN A 240 -23.78 16.91 20.94
C ASN A 240 -23.60 16.56 22.43
N ASN A 241 -23.65 17.59 23.29
CA ASN A 241 -23.50 17.46 24.74
C ASN A 241 -22.30 16.58 25.16
N PRO A 242 -21.07 16.90 24.72
CA PRO A 242 -19.88 16.07 24.95
C PRO A 242 -19.65 15.74 26.44
N ARG A 243 -19.96 16.68 27.35
CA ARG A 243 -19.86 16.48 28.80
C ARG A 243 -20.78 15.38 29.33
N GLU A 244 -21.98 15.27 28.78
CA GLU A 244 -22.93 14.20 29.13
C GLU A 244 -22.44 12.88 28.58
N VAL A 245 -22.00 12.86 27.31
CA VAL A 245 -21.47 11.66 26.64
C VAL A 245 -20.26 11.06 27.35
N MET A 246 -19.41 11.89 27.96
CA MET A 246 -18.28 11.40 28.79
C MET A 246 -18.72 10.46 29.92
N ASN A 247 -19.97 10.56 30.39
CA ASN A 247 -20.52 9.77 31.47
C ASN A 247 -21.31 8.53 31.01
N LEU A 248 -21.56 8.39 29.71
CA LEU A 248 -22.32 7.28 29.13
C LEU A 248 -21.43 6.07 28.85
N TYR A 249 -22.06 4.92 28.73
CA TYR A 249 -21.48 3.67 28.26
C TYR A 249 -21.73 3.49 26.75
N PRO A 250 -20.88 2.71 26.05
CA PRO A 250 -21.06 2.46 24.61
C PRO A 250 -22.45 1.93 24.22
N HIS A 251 -23.06 1.08 25.04
CA HIS A 251 -24.39 0.51 24.75
C HIS A 251 -25.55 1.51 24.88
N GLU A 252 -25.30 2.72 25.39
CA GLU A 252 -26.30 3.80 25.49
C GLU A 252 -26.28 4.72 24.26
N LEU A 253 -25.44 4.43 23.25
CA LEU A 253 -25.15 5.30 22.12
C LEU A 253 -25.53 4.65 20.78
N SER A 254 -25.85 5.46 19.77
CA SER A 254 -26.08 4.95 18.42
C SER A 254 -24.77 4.55 17.74
N GLY A 255 -24.82 3.63 16.76
CA GLY A 255 -23.61 3.19 16.03
C GLY A 255 -22.80 4.34 15.42
N GLY A 256 -23.49 5.32 14.81
CA GLY A 256 -22.85 6.53 14.29
C GLY A 256 -22.24 7.45 15.36
N MET A 257 -22.78 7.48 16.58
CA MET A 257 -22.15 8.18 17.70
C MET A 257 -20.89 7.44 18.16
N ILE A 258 -20.97 6.12 18.32
CA ILE A 258 -19.85 5.27 18.75
C ILE A 258 -18.68 5.39 17.79
N GLN A 259 -18.96 5.40 16.49
CA GLN A 259 -17.94 5.62 15.48
C GLN A 259 -17.25 6.98 15.58
N ARG A 260 -18.02 8.06 15.73
CA ARG A 260 -17.48 9.42 15.89
C ARG A 260 -16.71 9.58 17.19
N ILE A 261 -17.12 8.89 18.25
CA ILE A 261 -16.39 8.80 19.52
C ILE A 261 -15.07 8.02 19.34
N ALA A 262 -15.08 6.90 18.61
CA ALA A 262 -13.87 6.13 18.33
C ALA A 262 -12.86 6.95 17.53
N ILE A 263 -13.33 7.67 16.50
CA ILE A 263 -12.50 8.61 15.73
C ILE A 263 -11.93 9.70 16.66
N ALA A 264 -12.76 10.31 17.52
CA ALA A 264 -12.29 11.31 18.49
C ALA A 264 -11.23 10.75 19.43
N ALA A 265 -11.45 9.54 19.97
CA ALA A 265 -10.52 8.87 20.87
C ALA A 265 -9.15 8.67 20.22
N ILE A 266 -9.14 8.19 18.98
CA ILE A 266 -7.91 7.90 18.26
C ILE A 266 -7.20 9.19 17.81
N VAL A 267 -7.94 10.16 17.26
CA VAL A 267 -7.37 11.44 16.81
C VAL A 267 -6.89 12.28 17.99
N SER A 268 -7.45 12.10 19.19
CA SER A 268 -6.94 12.75 20.43
C SER A 268 -5.50 12.36 20.77
N LEU A 269 -5.00 11.24 20.24
CA LEU A 269 -3.61 10.81 20.37
C LEU A 269 -2.65 11.62 19.47
N ARG A 270 -3.20 12.50 18.62
CA ARG A 270 -2.49 13.33 17.62
C ARG A 270 -1.61 12.48 16.68
N PRO A 271 -2.16 11.40 16.07
CA PRO A 271 -1.40 10.54 15.20
C PRO A 271 -0.92 11.28 13.95
N LYS A 272 0.22 10.87 13.42
CA LYS A 272 0.75 11.34 12.14
C LYS A 272 0.21 10.54 10.95
N ILE A 273 -0.07 9.26 11.17
CA ILE A 273 -0.63 8.32 10.23
C ILE A 273 -1.86 7.69 10.88
N LEU A 274 -2.99 7.75 10.19
CA LEU A 274 -4.25 7.18 10.65
C LEU A 274 -4.73 6.15 9.63
N VAL A 275 -4.68 4.89 10.04
CA VAL A 275 -5.25 3.78 9.30
C VAL A 275 -6.74 3.71 9.62
N MET A 276 -7.59 3.61 8.62
CA MET A 276 -9.02 3.38 8.77
C MET A 276 -9.42 2.17 7.96
N ASP A 277 -9.76 1.07 8.62
CA ASP A 277 -10.20 -0.16 7.95
C ASP A 277 -11.72 -0.23 7.90
N GLU A 278 -12.30 0.02 6.73
CA GLU A 278 -13.74 0.00 6.49
C GLU A 278 -14.54 0.83 7.52
N PRO A 279 -14.16 2.10 7.75
CA PRO A 279 -14.74 2.86 8.85
C PRO A 279 -16.25 3.02 8.65
N THR A 280 -16.74 3.29 7.44
CA THR A 280 -18.15 3.61 7.19
C THR A 280 -19.03 2.39 6.89
N THR A 281 -18.49 1.18 7.00
CA THR A 281 -19.27 -0.04 6.73
C THR A 281 -20.44 -0.16 7.72
N ALA A 282 -21.60 -0.60 7.22
CA ALA A 282 -22.84 -0.78 7.97
C ALA A 282 -23.48 0.49 8.56
N LEU A 283 -23.06 1.68 8.11
CA LEU A 283 -23.78 2.93 8.37
C LEU A 283 -24.82 3.23 7.29
N ASP A 284 -25.85 3.99 7.65
CA ASP A 284 -26.74 4.58 6.65
C ASP A 284 -26.01 5.67 5.83
N PRO A 285 -26.44 5.93 4.57
CA PRO A 285 -25.75 6.88 3.70
C PRO A 285 -25.59 8.30 4.27
N THR A 286 -26.52 8.76 5.11
CA THR A 286 -26.47 10.11 5.70
C THR A 286 -25.41 10.20 6.78
N VAL A 287 -25.36 9.21 7.69
CA VAL A 287 -24.32 9.14 8.72
C VAL A 287 -22.95 8.86 8.11
N GLN A 288 -22.88 8.04 7.06
CA GLN A 288 -21.65 7.82 6.30
C GLN A 288 -21.08 9.13 5.76
N ALA A 289 -21.88 9.96 5.08
CA ALA A 289 -21.43 11.25 4.55
C ALA A 289 -20.89 12.15 5.67
N LEU A 290 -21.62 12.27 6.78
CA LEU A 290 -21.18 13.04 7.95
C LEU A 290 -19.83 12.55 8.51
N VAL A 291 -19.62 11.23 8.57
CA VAL A 291 -18.35 10.68 9.04
C VAL A 291 -17.21 11.00 8.07
N LEU A 292 -17.43 10.90 6.75
CA LEU A 292 -16.42 11.25 5.76
C LEU A 292 -16.03 12.72 5.84
N ASP A 293 -17.00 13.62 6.04
CA ASP A 293 -16.74 15.05 6.25
C ASP A 293 -15.89 15.29 7.49
N ILE A 294 -16.21 14.63 8.61
CA ILE A 294 -15.40 14.70 9.84
C ILE A 294 -13.98 14.23 9.58
N ILE A 295 -13.81 13.11 8.87
CA ILE A 295 -12.48 12.57 8.56
C ILE A 295 -11.68 13.58 7.73
N ARG A 296 -12.29 14.20 6.71
CA ARG A 296 -11.64 15.22 5.88
C ARG A 296 -11.28 16.46 6.69
N GLU A 297 -12.19 16.98 7.51
CA GLU A 297 -11.93 18.13 8.39
C GLU A 297 -10.75 17.86 9.34
N LEU A 298 -10.69 16.67 9.95
CA LEU A 298 -9.61 16.29 10.86
C LEU A 298 -8.28 16.11 10.14
N GLN A 299 -8.32 15.51 8.94
CA GLN A 299 -7.18 15.32 8.07
C GLN A 299 -6.51 16.65 7.73
N GLU A 300 -7.30 17.62 7.25
CA GLU A 300 -6.82 18.95 6.87
C GLU A 300 -6.33 19.75 8.08
N LYS A 301 -7.10 19.73 9.18
CA LYS A 301 -6.78 20.48 10.40
C LYS A 301 -5.46 20.02 11.05
N PHE A 302 -5.20 18.72 11.05
CA PHE A 302 -4.04 18.14 11.74
C PHE A 302 -2.94 17.65 10.79
N LYS A 303 -3.12 17.81 9.47
CA LYS A 303 -2.23 17.30 8.42
C LYS A 303 -1.90 15.81 8.59
N ILE A 304 -2.91 15.01 8.90
CA ILE A 304 -2.75 13.57 9.13
C ILE A 304 -2.63 12.86 7.78
N ALA A 305 -1.69 11.93 7.65
CA ALA A 305 -1.70 10.97 6.55
C ALA A 305 -2.77 9.91 6.81
N ILE A 306 -3.79 9.79 5.96
CA ILE A 306 -4.85 8.81 6.16
C ILE A 306 -4.70 7.66 5.17
N VAL A 307 -4.66 6.43 5.69
CA VAL A 307 -4.78 5.21 4.88
C VAL A 307 -6.20 4.69 5.03
N PHE A 308 -7.01 4.85 3.99
CA PHE A 308 -8.43 4.55 4.01
C PHE A 308 -8.72 3.26 3.23
N ILE A 309 -9.05 2.18 3.93
CA ILE A 309 -9.45 0.93 3.28
C ILE A 309 -10.96 0.91 3.10
N THR A 310 -11.39 0.60 1.88
CA THR A 310 -12.79 0.30 1.59
C THR A 310 -12.89 -0.57 0.35
N HIS A 311 -14.03 -1.21 0.16
CA HIS A 311 -14.41 -1.88 -1.08
C HIS A 311 -15.37 -1.03 -1.95
N ASP A 312 -15.77 0.16 -1.48
CA ASP A 312 -16.71 1.05 -2.18
C ASP A 312 -15.97 2.23 -2.84
N LEU A 313 -15.79 2.20 -4.18
CA LEU A 313 -15.21 3.34 -4.90
C LEU A 313 -16.07 4.62 -4.82
N GLY A 314 -17.37 4.53 -4.52
CA GLY A 314 -18.24 5.69 -4.33
C GLY A 314 -17.84 6.50 -3.09
N VAL A 315 -17.46 5.81 -2.02
CA VAL A 315 -16.85 6.43 -0.83
C VAL A 315 -15.47 6.99 -1.17
N VAL A 316 -14.65 6.23 -1.90
CA VAL A 316 -13.30 6.70 -2.26
C VAL A 316 -13.35 7.96 -3.12
N ALA A 317 -14.30 8.02 -4.05
CA ALA A 317 -14.51 9.16 -4.93
C ALA A 317 -14.77 10.47 -4.16
N SER A 318 -15.29 10.42 -2.93
CA SER A 318 -15.60 11.62 -2.16
C SER A 318 -14.51 12.06 -1.18
N ILE A 319 -13.58 11.17 -0.80
CA ILE A 319 -12.61 11.47 0.27
C ILE A 319 -11.14 11.36 -0.13
N ALA A 320 -10.80 10.56 -1.14
CA ALA A 320 -9.41 10.24 -1.44
C ALA A 320 -8.72 11.29 -2.31
N ASP A 321 -7.44 11.51 -2.02
CA ASP A 321 -6.52 12.23 -2.90
C ASP A 321 -5.79 11.24 -3.83
N PHE A 322 -5.39 10.09 -3.28
CA PHE A 322 -4.75 8.99 -4.02
C PHE A 322 -5.53 7.68 -3.89
N ILE A 323 -5.54 6.88 -4.95
CA ILE A 323 -6.20 5.56 -4.98
C ILE A 323 -5.19 4.50 -5.34
N ASN A 324 -5.23 3.38 -4.62
CA ASN A 324 -4.38 2.22 -4.84
C ASN A 324 -5.29 0.99 -5.00
N ILE A 325 -5.34 0.46 -6.21
CA ILE A 325 -6.10 -0.73 -6.56
C ILE A 325 -5.24 -1.96 -6.26
N MET A 326 -5.73 -2.79 -5.35
CA MET A 326 -5.07 -3.99 -4.86
C MET A 326 -5.80 -5.23 -5.34
N TYR A 327 -5.06 -6.15 -5.96
CA TYR A 327 -5.56 -7.44 -6.42
C TYR A 327 -4.56 -8.55 -6.11
N ALA A 328 -5.05 -9.66 -5.53
CA ALA A 328 -4.26 -10.86 -5.24
C ALA A 328 -2.87 -10.59 -4.62
N GLY A 329 -2.81 -9.72 -3.59
CA GLY A 329 -1.59 -9.40 -2.87
C GLY A 329 -0.70 -8.33 -3.51
N GLN A 330 -1.12 -7.71 -4.62
CA GLN A 330 -0.33 -6.74 -5.40
C GLN A 330 -1.08 -5.42 -5.55
N ILE A 331 -0.34 -4.31 -5.63
CA ILE A 331 -0.90 -3.05 -6.15
C ILE A 331 -0.77 -3.11 -7.67
N ILE A 332 -1.90 -3.07 -8.37
CA ILE A 332 -1.95 -3.21 -9.83
C ILE A 332 -2.18 -1.88 -10.55
N GLU A 333 -2.70 -0.88 -9.84
CA GLU A 333 -2.87 0.47 -10.35
C GLU A 333 -2.88 1.45 -9.18
N SER A 334 -2.10 2.52 -9.28
CA SER A 334 -2.03 3.57 -8.25
C SER A 334 -1.89 4.92 -8.93
N GLY A 335 -2.53 5.94 -8.38
CA GLY A 335 -2.53 7.29 -8.93
C GLY A 335 -3.37 8.26 -8.11
N THR A 336 -3.52 9.47 -8.61
CA THR A 336 -4.50 10.40 -8.07
C THR A 336 -5.91 9.84 -8.26
N ARG A 337 -6.86 10.34 -7.47
CA ARG A 337 -8.27 9.98 -7.61
C ARG A 337 -8.77 10.14 -9.05
N GLU A 338 -8.42 11.23 -9.73
CA GLU A 338 -8.80 11.51 -11.11
C GLU A 338 -8.16 10.53 -12.10
N GLU A 339 -6.88 10.24 -11.95
CA GLU A 339 -6.15 9.29 -12.80
C GLU A 339 -6.80 7.91 -12.75
N VAL A 340 -7.09 7.40 -11.56
CA VAL A 340 -7.62 6.04 -11.39
C VAL A 340 -9.12 5.96 -11.68
N LEU A 341 -9.92 7.00 -11.41
CA LEU A 341 -11.37 6.94 -11.64
C LEU A 341 -11.79 7.38 -13.04
N ILE A 342 -11.02 8.24 -13.71
CA ILE A 342 -11.37 8.84 -15.01
C ILE A 342 -10.42 8.37 -16.12
N HIS A 343 -9.16 8.09 -15.81
CA HIS A 343 -8.21 7.53 -16.77
C HIS A 343 -7.72 6.12 -16.39
N PRO A 344 -8.57 5.21 -15.88
CA PRO A 344 -8.12 3.88 -15.45
C PRO A 344 -7.51 3.13 -16.62
N GLN A 345 -6.43 2.39 -16.38
CA GLN A 345 -5.72 1.65 -17.43
C GLN A 345 -5.74 0.15 -17.21
N HIS A 346 -5.87 -0.32 -15.97
CA HIS A 346 -5.87 -1.75 -15.71
C HIS A 346 -7.26 -2.36 -15.98
N PRO A 347 -7.38 -3.48 -16.73
CA PRO A 347 -8.67 -4.12 -16.99
C PRO A 347 -9.50 -4.49 -15.76
N TYR A 348 -8.84 -4.85 -14.65
CA TYR A 348 -9.52 -5.04 -13.36
C TYR A 348 -10.17 -3.75 -12.85
N THR A 349 -9.48 -2.61 -12.92
CA THR A 349 -10.02 -1.31 -12.54
C THR A 349 -11.19 -0.92 -13.43
N TRP A 350 -11.13 -1.23 -14.74
CA TRP A 350 -12.27 -1.08 -15.64
C TRP A 350 -13.47 -1.89 -15.16
N GLY A 351 -13.24 -3.15 -14.81
CA GLY A 351 -14.26 -4.02 -14.24
C GLY A 351 -14.89 -3.44 -12.98
N LEU A 352 -14.08 -2.96 -12.02
CA LEU A 352 -14.58 -2.36 -10.79
C LEU A 352 -15.46 -1.13 -11.05
N ILE A 353 -15.05 -0.27 -11.97
CA ILE A 353 -15.81 0.93 -12.36
C ILE A 353 -17.11 0.55 -13.09
N SER A 354 -17.06 -0.40 -14.01
CA SER A 354 -18.24 -0.90 -14.75
C SER A 354 -19.23 -1.65 -13.87
N SER A 355 -18.77 -2.25 -12.76
CA SER A 355 -19.63 -2.92 -11.77
C SER A 355 -20.35 -1.96 -10.82
N MET A 356 -20.04 -0.66 -10.86
CA MET A 356 -20.64 0.30 -9.95
C MET A 356 -22.07 0.69 -10.36
N PRO A 357 -23.02 0.71 -9.43
CA PRO A 357 -24.37 1.17 -9.72
C PRO A 357 -24.37 2.66 -10.09
N ASP A 358 -24.80 2.98 -11.32
CA ASP A 358 -25.17 4.33 -11.73
C ASP A 358 -26.71 4.39 -11.82
N TYR A 359 -27.35 5.02 -10.84
CA TYR A 359 -28.82 5.13 -10.77
C TYR A 359 -29.44 5.83 -11.99
N ASN A 360 -28.64 6.55 -12.78
CA ASN A 360 -29.09 7.23 -13.99
C ASN A 360 -28.92 6.39 -15.27
N GLN A 361 -28.29 5.22 -15.18
CA GLN A 361 -28.12 4.30 -16.31
C GLN A 361 -29.02 3.08 -16.14
N LYS A 362 -29.76 2.75 -17.20
CA LYS A 362 -30.63 1.54 -17.25
C LYS A 362 -29.89 0.31 -17.79
N GLU A 363 -28.60 0.43 -18.05
CA GLU A 363 -27.79 -0.66 -18.59
C GLU A 363 -27.51 -1.71 -17.51
N LYS A 364 -27.34 -2.97 -17.95
CA LYS A 364 -27.03 -4.07 -17.05
C LYS A 364 -25.60 -3.88 -16.54
N LEU A 365 -25.41 -3.89 -15.22
CA LEU A 365 -24.09 -3.84 -14.61
C LEU A 365 -23.23 -5.00 -15.09
N GLU A 366 -22.03 -4.68 -15.55
CA GLU A 366 -21.03 -5.70 -15.88
C GLU A 366 -20.42 -6.23 -14.58
N VAL A 367 -20.26 -7.55 -14.49
CA VAL A 367 -19.67 -8.20 -13.31
C VAL A 367 -18.34 -8.81 -13.73
N ILE A 368 -17.32 -8.61 -12.91
CA ILE A 368 -16.03 -9.30 -13.07
C ILE A 368 -16.27 -10.80 -12.85
N ARG A 369 -16.01 -11.61 -13.87
CA ARG A 369 -16.26 -13.06 -13.84
C ARG A 369 -15.34 -13.77 -12.86
N GLY A 370 -15.80 -14.90 -12.32
CA GLY A 370 -15.00 -15.75 -11.42
C GLY A 370 -14.78 -15.13 -10.03
N SER A 371 -13.87 -15.73 -9.26
CA SER A 371 -13.51 -15.30 -7.91
C SER A 371 -12.03 -14.93 -7.84
N VAL A 372 -11.63 -14.12 -6.86
CA VAL A 372 -10.21 -13.94 -6.52
C VAL A 372 -9.58 -15.32 -6.28
N PRO A 373 -8.36 -15.58 -6.80
CA PRO A 373 -7.64 -16.81 -6.51
C PRO A 373 -7.51 -17.01 -4.99
N SER A 374 -7.97 -18.16 -4.50
CA SER A 374 -7.97 -18.48 -3.06
C SER A 374 -6.58 -18.85 -2.54
N SER A 375 -5.70 -19.39 -3.39
CA SER A 375 -4.31 -19.70 -3.07
C SER A 375 -3.39 -18.91 -3.99
N LEU A 376 -2.60 -18.02 -3.42
CA LEU A 376 -1.63 -17.23 -4.17
C LEU A 376 -0.32 -17.99 -4.45
N ASN A 377 -0.12 -19.14 -3.79
CA ASN A 377 1.11 -19.93 -3.90
C ASN A 377 1.34 -20.53 -5.29
N TYR A 378 0.28 -20.75 -6.06
CA TYR A 378 0.31 -21.46 -7.34
C TYR A 378 -0.02 -20.55 -8.53
N ILE A 379 -0.07 -19.24 -8.32
CA ILE A 379 -0.33 -18.31 -9.42
C ILE A 379 0.89 -18.29 -10.33
N GLN A 380 0.67 -18.63 -11.59
CA GLN A 380 1.65 -18.49 -12.65
C GLN A 380 1.29 -17.25 -13.48
N GLY A 381 2.26 -16.35 -13.67
CA GLY A 381 2.06 -15.09 -14.38
C GLY A 381 1.15 -14.09 -13.68
N ASP A 382 0.40 -13.33 -14.46
CA ASP A 382 -0.54 -12.33 -13.98
C ASP A 382 -1.76 -13.00 -13.32
N SER A 383 -1.97 -12.67 -12.03
CA SER A 383 -3.07 -13.21 -11.23
C SER A 383 -4.48 -12.91 -11.74
N PHE A 384 -4.64 -11.85 -12.55
CA PHE A 384 -5.92 -11.45 -13.11
C PHE A 384 -6.14 -12.03 -14.52
N ALA A 385 -5.13 -12.63 -15.16
CA ALA A 385 -5.22 -13.16 -16.54
C ALA A 385 -6.44 -14.05 -16.77
N VAL A 386 -6.74 -14.96 -15.84
CA VAL A 386 -7.87 -15.90 -15.93
C VAL A 386 -9.25 -15.25 -15.86
N ARG A 387 -9.34 -13.99 -15.38
CA ARG A 387 -10.56 -13.18 -15.29
C ARG A 387 -10.56 -12.01 -16.26
N ASN A 388 -9.44 -11.76 -16.93
CA ASN A 388 -9.24 -10.62 -17.81
C ASN A 388 -9.73 -10.94 -19.23
N ASN A 389 -10.76 -10.24 -19.70
CA ASN A 389 -11.24 -10.38 -21.08
C ASN A 389 -10.23 -9.88 -22.13
N TYR A 390 -9.22 -9.13 -21.69
CA TYR A 390 -8.15 -8.57 -22.50
C TYR A 390 -6.79 -9.25 -22.23
N ALA A 391 -6.78 -10.44 -21.61
CA ALA A 391 -5.54 -11.16 -21.32
C ALA A 391 -4.75 -11.47 -22.60
N LEU A 392 -3.46 -11.17 -22.59
CA LEU A 392 -2.51 -11.58 -23.62
C LEU A 392 -1.99 -12.99 -23.31
N GLY A 393 -1.55 -13.73 -24.34
CA GLY A 393 -1.02 -15.09 -24.15
C GLY A 393 0.13 -15.17 -23.14
N ARG A 394 0.97 -14.12 -23.06
CA ARG A 394 2.07 -14.04 -22.10
C ARG A 394 1.60 -13.92 -20.65
N ASP A 395 0.43 -13.32 -20.39
CA ASP A 395 -0.07 -13.03 -19.04
C ASP A 395 -0.32 -14.31 -18.23
N PHE A 396 -0.57 -15.44 -18.90
CA PHE A 396 -0.75 -16.74 -18.26
C PHE A 396 0.57 -17.37 -17.78
N THR A 397 1.71 -16.83 -18.19
CA THR A 397 3.04 -17.42 -17.92
C THR A 397 4.00 -16.45 -17.24
N GLN A 398 3.80 -15.14 -17.43
CA GLN A 398 4.68 -14.08 -16.95
C GLN A 398 3.85 -12.99 -16.26
N GLU A 399 4.38 -12.44 -15.17
CA GLU A 399 3.79 -11.25 -14.56
C GLU A 399 4.04 -10.04 -15.45
N ALA A 400 3.05 -9.15 -15.55
CA ALA A 400 3.22 -7.89 -16.24
C ALA A 400 4.23 -6.99 -15.50
N ASP A 401 5.00 -6.21 -16.25
CA ASP A 401 5.83 -5.15 -15.70
C ASP A 401 4.96 -3.99 -15.18
N MET A 402 5.57 -3.14 -14.35
CA MET A 402 4.94 -1.93 -13.85
C MET A 402 5.26 -0.77 -14.80
N TYR A 403 4.26 -0.03 -15.24
CA TYR A 403 4.40 1.08 -16.18
C TYR A 403 4.01 2.38 -15.49
N GLN A 404 4.85 3.40 -15.60
CA GLN A 404 4.57 4.74 -15.12
C GLN A 404 4.12 5.64 -16.27
N ILE A 405 2.91 6.17 -16.14
CA ILE A 405 2.20 6.92 -17.17
C ILE A 405 2.29 8.43 -16.90
N SER A 406 2.39 8.79 -15.62
CA SER A 406 2.62 10.16 -15.16
C SER A 406 3.50 10.12 -13.90
N SER A 407 3.79 11.28 -13.29
CA SER A 407 4.50 11.33 -12.01
C SER A 407 3.79 10.60 -10.86
N THR A 408 2.50 10.35 -10.98
CA THR A 408 1.67 9.74 -9.92
C THR A 408 0.98 8.45 -10.36
N HIS A 409 0.75 8.26 -11.66
CA HIS A 409 0.00 7.12 -12.19
C HIS A 409 0.94 5.98 -12.60
N ILE A 410 0.85 4.87 -11.86
CA ILE A 410 1.54 3.62 -12.15
C ILE A 410 0.55 2.48 -12.35
N VAL A 411 0.80 1.62 -13.33
CA VAL A 411 -0.11 0.53 -13.73
C VAL A 411 0.66 -0.74 -14.06
N LYS A 412 0.25 -1.88 -13.51
CA LYS A 412 0.83 -3.21 -13.77
C LYS A 412 0.03 -3.92 -14.85
N SER A 413 0.29 -3.61 -16.12
CA SER A 413 -0.47 -4.23 -17.21
C SER A 413 0.35 -4.45 -18.46
N ALA A 414 0.27 -5.66 -19.00
CA ALA A 414 0.89 -6.03 -20.26
C ALA A 414 0.28 -5.31 -21.48
N LEU A 415 -0.89 -4.68 -21.33
CA LEU A 415 -1.54 -3.89 -22.39
C LEU A 415 -0.80 -2.57 -22.68
N LEU A 416 0.01 -2.07 -21.74
CA LEU A 416 0.76 -0.82 -21.88
C LEU A 416 2.12 -1.00 -22.58
N ASP A 417 2.46 -2.25 -22.90
CA ASP A 417 3.68 -2.58 -23.63
C ASP A 417 3.57 -2.11 -25.08
N LYS A 418 4.67 -1.60 -25.64
CA LYS A 418 4.73 -1.14 -27.03
C LYS A 418 4.42 -2.25 -28.04
N GLN A 419 4.61 -3.51 -27.67
CA GLN A 419 4.33 -4.68 -28.50
C GLN A 419 2.91 -5.26 -28.30
N ALA A 420 2.11 -4.69 -27.40
CA ALA A 420 0.75 -5.15 -27.17
C ALA A 420 -0.11 -4.97 -28.43
N PRO A 421 -0.99 -5.94 -28.76
CA PRO A 421 -1.92 -5.77 -29.87
C PRO A 421 -2.90 -4.64 -29.57
N PHE A 422 -3.47 -4.06 -30.63
CA PHE A 422 -4.54 -3.08 -30.48
C PHE A 422 -5.72 -3.68 -29.72
N TYR A 423 -6.26 -2.92 -28.77
CA TYR A 423 -7.44 -3.27 -28.00
C TYR A 423 -8.39 -2.09 -27.89
N GLU A 424 -9.67 -2.37 -27.67
CA GLU A 424 -10.69 -1.36 -27.45
C GLU A 424 -11.30 -1.53 -26.05
N PRO A 425 -11.12 -0.57 -25.13
CA PRO A 425 -11.70 -0.68 -23.79
C PRO A 425 -13.23 -0.50 -23.85
N PRO A 426 -13.97 -0.86 -22.78
CA PRO A 426 -15.42 -0.70 -22.73
C PRO A 426 -15.85 0.75 -23.00
N LYS A 427 -17.03 0.95 -23.62
CA LYS A 427 -17.55 2.29 -23.99
C LYS A 427 -17.56 3.28 -22.82
N LEU A 428 -17.89 2.79 -21.62
CA LEU A 428 -17.85 3.58 -20.39
C LEU A 428 -16.45 4.16 -20.15
N ILE A 429 -15.41 3.31 -20.25
CA ILE A 429 -14.02 3.69 -20.06
C ILE A 429 -13.54 4.63 -21.16
N GLN A 430 -13.91 4.40 -22.42
CA GLN A 430 -13.61 5.32 -23.52
C GLN A 430 -14.17 6.73 -23.26
N ASN A 431 -15.39 6.83 -22.73
CA ASN A 431 -16.01 8.10 -22.41
C ASN A 431 -15.31 8.80 -21.24
N LEU A 432 -14.87 8.05 -20.23
CA LEU A 432 -14.08 8.58 -19.12
C LEU A 432 -12.74 9.12 -19.63
N TRP A 433 -12.02 8.36 -20.46
CA TRP A 433 -10.76 8.81 -21.05
C TRP A 433 -10.92 10.10 -21.85
N LYS A 434 -11.96 10.20 -22.69
CA LYS A 434 -12.27 11.45 -23.42
C LYS A 434 -12.46 12.64 -22.47
N ARG A 435 -13.17 12.45 -21.36
CA ARG A 435 -13.34 13.50 -20.34
C ARG A 435 -12.01 13.89 -19.72
N TYR A 436 -11.16 12.92 -19.39
CA TYR A 436 -9.84 13.16 -18.82
C TYR A 436 -8.95 13.99 -19.76
N PHE A 437 -8.84 13.59 -21.04
CA PHE A 437 -8.05 14.34 -22.02
C PHE A 437 -8.57 15.75 -22.28
N ASN A 438 -9.89 15.92 -22.39
CA ASN A 438 -10.49 17.25 -22.54
C ASN A 438 -10.16 18.16 -21.34
N ARG A 439 -10.11 17.60 -20.11
CA ARG A 439 -9.72 18.35 -18.91
C ARG A 439 -8.24 18.66 -18.88
N LEU A 440 -7.37 17.71 -19.26
CA LEU A 440 -5.94 17.98 -19.41
C LEU A 440 -5.69 19.10 -20.42
N GLU A 441 -6.40 19.12 -21.54
CA GLU A 441 -6.30 20.20 -22.53
C GLU A 441 -6.78 21.55 -21.97
N GLN A 442 -7.82 21.56 -21.12
CA GLN A 442 -8.28 22.78 -20.44
C GLN A 442 -7.26 23.29 -19.39
N VAL A 443 -6.61 22.38 -18.66
CA VAL A 443 -5.69 22.74 -17.56
C VAL A 443 -4.30 23.10 -18.07
N HIS A 444 -3.76 22.36 -19.04
CA HIS A 444 -2.39 22.49 -19.53
C HIS A 444 -2.28 22.98 -20.98
N GLY A 445 -3.40 23.24 -21.66
CA GLY A 445 -3.41 23.48 -23.11
C GLY A 445 -3.13 22.20 -23.89
N LYS A 446 -2.83 22.32 -25.19
CA LYS A 446 -2.52 21.17 -26.07
C LYS A 446 -1.18 20.48 -25.76
N ASN A 447 -0.38 21.04 -24.86
CA ASN A 447 1.01 20.64 -24.61
C ASN A 447 1.14 19.75 -23.35
N PHE A 448 0.10 18.98 -23.00
CA PHE A 448 0.16 18.08 -21.84
C PHE A 448 1.04 16.84 -22.07
N PHE A 449 1.42 16.55 -23.32
CA PHE A 449 2.45 15.57 -23.72
C PHE A 449 3.80 16.20 -24.11
N GLU A 450 3.80 17.47 -24.55
CA GLU A 450 4.94 18.13 -25.19
C GLU A 450 5.85 18.86 -24.20
N ASP A 451 6.52 18.12 -23.33
CA ASP A 451 7.85 18.53 -22.89
C ASP A 451 8.82 17.39 -23.23
N LEU A 452 9.32 17.42 -24.47
CA LEU A 452 10.33 16.52 -25.05
C LEU A 452 11.73 16.61 -24.38
N ASN A 453 11.81 17.22 -23.19
CA ASN A 453 12.92 17.17 -22.24
C ASN A 453 12.45 17.68 -20.87
N SER A 454 11.20 17.40 -20.44
CA SER A 454 10.77 17.83 -19.10
C SER A 454 11.74 17.27 -18.07
N GLN A 455 12.28 18.16 -17.23
CA GLN A 455 13.09 17.78 -16.08
C GLN A 455 12.40 16.68 -15.26
N ASN A 456 11.06 16.70 -15.20
CA ASN A 456 10.25 15.69 -14.54
C ASN A 456 10.29 14.31 -15.23
N TYR A 457 10.09 14.23 -16.56
CA TYR A 457 10.21 12.95 -17.29
C TYR A 457 11.63 12.37 -17.19
N ILE A 458 12.65 13.21 -17.38
CA ILE A 458 14.06 12.79 -17.26
C ILE A 458 14.35 12.35 -15.82
N PHE A 459 13.85 13.08 -14.81
CA PHE A 459 14.00 12.73 -13.40
C PHE A 459 13.42 11.34 -13.12
N TRP A 460 12.16 11.09 -13.48
CA TRP A 460 11.53 9.78 -13.25
C TRP A 460 12.19 8.67 -14.05
N LYS A 461 12.60 8.95 -15.30
CA LYS A 461 13.35 7.99 -16.10
C LYS A 461 14.67 7.60 -15.42
N ASN A 462 15.44 8.58 -14.94
CA ASN A 462 16.69 8.34 -14.22
C ASN A 462 16.47 7.63 -12.87
N GLU A 463 15.40 7.99 -12.13
CA GLU A 463 15.06 7.36 -10.85
C GLU A 463 14.71 5.89 -11.05
N VAL A 464 13.91 5.58 -12.08
CA VAL A 464 13.56 4.20 -12.45
C VAL A 464 14.78 3.43 -12.97
N GLU A 465 15.63 4.04 -13.80
CA GLU A 465 16.88 3.43 -14.26
C GLU A 465 17.80 3.10 -13.08
N LYS A 466 17.96 4.02 -12.13
CA LYS A 466 18.73 3.78 -10.90
C LYS A 466 18.14 2.63 -10.08
N HIS A 467 16.82 2.63 -9.89
CA HIS A 467 16.14 1.57 -9.13
C HIS A 467 16.29 0.21 -9.81
N ASN A 468 16.14 0.15 -11.14
CA ASN A 468 16.33 -1.07 -11.91
C ASN A 468 17.78 -1.59 -11.80
N VAL A 469 18.79 -0.71 -11.84
CA VAL A 469 20.20 -1.09 -11.63
C VAL A 469 20.45 -1.58 -10.20
N GLU A 470 19.88 -0.92 -9.18
CA GLU A 470 19.97 -1.38 -7.79
C GLU A 470 19.30 -2.75 -7.61
N LEU A 471 18.16 -2.99 -8.26
CA LEU A 471 17.48 -4.27 -8.27
C LEU A 471 18.34 -5.36 -8.93
N GLU A 472 18.96 -5.10 -10.08
CA GLU A 472 19.89 -6.03 -10.73
C GLU A 472 21.06 -6.39 -9.82
N LEU A 473 21.68 -5.40 -9.15
CA LEU A 473 22.76 -5.61 -8.18
C LEU A 473 22.28 -6.40 -6.95
N SER A 474 21.08 -6.13 -6.44
CA SER A 474 20.49 -6.86 -5.31
C SER A 474 20.06 -8.29 -5.66
N GLY A 475 19.84 -8.58 -6.95
CA GLY A 475 19.65 -9.94 -7.48
C GLY A 475 20.94 -10.77 -7.50
N VAL A 476 22.09 -10.13 -7.33
CA VAL A 476 23.41 -10.76 -7.15
C VAL A 476 23.74 -10.80 -5.65
N VAL A 477 23.03 -11.63 -4.87
CA VAL A 477 23.46 -11.94 -3.49
C VAL A 477 24.55 -12.99 -3.51
N ASP A 478 25.76 -12.56 -3.13
CA ASP A 478 26.92 -13.29 -2.60
C ASP A 478 27.10 -14.78 -2.94
N LEU A 479 27.90 -15.04 -3.98
CA LEU A 479 28.76 -16.24 -4.07
C LEU A 479 30.16 -15.98 -3.49
N ALA A 480 30.35 -14.90 -2.73
CA ALA A 480 31.63 -14.55 -2.12
C ALA A 480 31.76 -15.16 -0.72
N ASP A 481 31.83 -16.49 -0.65
CA ASP A 481 32.46 -17.23 0.45
C ASP A 481 32.73 -18.68 0.01
N SER A 482 33.60 -18.82 -0.99
CA SER A 482 34.44 -20.00 -1.14
C SER A 482 35.73 -19.60 -1.86
N GLU A 483 36.86 -19.83 -1.20
CA GLU A 483 38.21 -19.68 -1.74
C GLU A 483 38.37 -20.41 -3.08
N SER A 484 38.20 -19.70 -4.19
CA SER A 484 38.70 -20.11 -5.51
C SER A 484 38.74 -18.94 -6.51
N SER A 485 39.20 -17.78 -6.05
CA SER A 485 39.52 -16.65 -6.92
C SER A 485 40.94 -16.81 -7.48
N ASN A 486 41.15 -17.80 -8.36
CA ASN A 486 42.34 -17.89 -9.21
C ASN A 486 42.20 -18.96 -10.31
N GLU A 487 41.12 -18.93 -11.12
CA GLU A 487 41.07 -19.77 -12.34
C GLU A 487 39.98 -19.32 -13.31
N ILE A 488 39.98 -18.05 -13.74
CA ILE A 488 39.27 -17.64 -14.97
C ILE A 488 40.15 -16.66 -15.74
N LYS A 489 41.30 -17.17 -16.21
CA LYS A 489 41.97 -16.71 -17.42
C LYS A 489 42.46 -17.97 -18.14
N GLN A 490 42.15 -18.06 -19.43
CA GLN A 490 42.52 -19.11 -20.40
C GLN A 490 41.59 -20.33 -20.44
N SER A 491 40.72 -20.38 -21.46
CA SER A 491 40.79 -21.34 -22.58
C SER A 491 39.42 -21.49 -23.25
N PHE A 492 39.21 -20.81 -24.37
CA PHE A 492 38.32 -21.32 -25.41
C PHE A 492 39.23 -21.73 -26.56
N THR A 493 39.24 -23.02 -26.90
CA THR A 493 40.02 -23.58 -28.01
C THR A 493 39.29 -23.39 -29.33
N GLU A 494 40.04 -23.11 -30.40
CA GLU A 494 39.55 -22.79 -31.76
C GLU A 494 38.66 -23.87 -32.41
N GLU A 495 38.56 -25.07 -31.82
CA GLU A 495 37.69 -26.14 -32.29
C GLU A 495 36.20 -25.89 -31.99
N GLU A 496 35.84 -25.27 -30.86
CA GLU A 496 34.43 -24.99 -30.50
C GLU A 496 33.83 -23.85 -31.34
N ILE A 497 34.68 -22.95 -31.84
CA ILE A 497 34.28 -21.83 -32.71
C ILE A 497 33.97 -22.33 -34.14
N ASN A 498 34.58 -23.43 -34.58
CA ASN A 498 34.36 -24.00 -35.91
C ASN A 498 33.11 -24.89 -35.98
N GLU A 499 32.72 -25.55 -34.88
CA GLU A 499 31.48 -26.34 -34.81
C GLU A 499 30.23 -25.43 -34.90
N TYR A 500 30.29 -24.24 -34.30
CA TYR A 500 29.20 -23.24 -34.37
C TYR A 500 29.05 -22.58 -35.76
N LYS A 501 30.10 -22.54 -36.57
CA LYS A 501 30.03 -22.01 -37.95
C LYS A 501 29.49 -23.05 -38.93
N HIS A 502 29.76 -24.33 -38.71
CA HIS A 502 29.31 -25.40 -39.62
C HIS A 502 27.80 -25.70 -39.54
N GLU A 503 27.15 -25.38 -38.41
CA GLU A 503 25.68 -25.49 -38.24
C GLU A 503 24.90 -24.32 -38.83
N GLN A 504 25.51 -23.15 -39.03
CA GLN A 504 24.83 -22.01 -39.68
C GLN A 504 24.80 -22.13 -41.21
N ASP A 505 25.81 -22.73 -41.83
CA ASP A 505 25.84 -22.89 -43.30
C ASP A 505 24.86 -23.96 -43.81
N LYS A 506 24.55 -25.00 -43.02
CA LYS A 506 23.55 -26.03 -43.39
C LYS A 506 22.09 -25.54 -43.37
N ASN A 507 21.80 -24.48 -42.60
CA ASN A 507 20.44 -23.93 -42.52
C ASN A 507 20.12 -22.92 -43.62
N ASN A 508 21.11 -22.45 -44.39
CA ASN A 508 20.89 -21.56 -45.53
C ASN A 508 20.67 -22.30 -46.87
N GLU A 509 21.15 -23.54 -47.03
CA GLU A 509 20.90 -24.32 -48.26
C GLU A 509 19.51 -24.99 -48.31
N SER A 510 18.77 -25.06 -47.20
CA SER A 510 17.43 -25.68 -47.16
C SER A 510 16.26 -24.70 -47.44
N LYS A 511 16.56 -23.45 -47.84
CA LYS A 511 15.55 -22.43 -48.19
C LYS A 511 15.51 -22.04 -49.68
N GLU A 512 16.31 -22.66 -50.55
CA GLU A 512 16.21 -22.45 -52.01
C GLU A 512 15.53 -23.60 -52.78
N GLU A 513 15.10 -24.68 -52.11
CA GLU A 513 14.20 -25.69 -52.73
C GLU A 513 12.96 -25.93 -51.87
N LYS A 514 11.96 -25.03 -51.99
CA LYS A 514 10.53 -25.35 -51.89
C LYS A 514 9.63 -24.20 -52.33
#